data_AF-A0AAW2K6A9-F1
#
_entry.id   AF-A0AAW2K6A9-F1
#
_cell.length_a   1.000
_cell.length_b   1.000
_cell.length_c   1.000
_cell.angle_alpha   90.00
_cell.angle_beta   90.00
_cell.angle_gamma   90.00
#
_symmetry.space_group_name_H-M   'P 1'
#
loop_
_entity.id
_entity.type
_entity.pdbx_description
1 polymer ?
#
loop_
_entity_poly.entity_id
_entity_poly.type
_entity_poly.pdbx_seq_one_letter_code
_entity_poly.pdbx_strand_id
1 'polypeptide(L)'
;MEVYIDDMLVKSEKEQDHIKDLEECFQILTTFGMKLNPAKCTFGVRGGRFLGYMISERGIEANPEKINAIMDMSPPKSIREVQKLAGRLAALNRFISRSADKGLPFFKILRGGAKFEWSTNGQEAFDELKKYLVSPPLLTKPETGETLYLSSDLRECG
;
A
#
# COMPACT_ATOMS: atom_id res chain seq x y z
N MET A 1 -12.75 13.20 -11.55
CA MET A 1 -13.35 11.86 -11.34
C MET A 1 -12.40 10.82 -11.90
N GLU A 2 -12.06 9.78 -11.12
CA GLU A 2 -11.33 8.60 -11.60
C GLU A 2 -12.31 7.42 -11.66
N VAL A 3 -12.26 6.61 -12.72
CA VAL A 3 -13.17 5.46 -12.91
C VAL A 3 -12.37 4.24 -13.31
N TYR A 4 -12.65 3.11 -12.68
CA TYR A 4 -12.11 1.81 -13.06
C TYR A 4 -13.22 0.75 -13.02
N ILE A 5 -13.70 0.38 -14.21
CA ILE A 5 -14.81 -0.58 -14.39
C ILE A 5 -16.03 -0.15 -13.54
N ASP A 6 -16.26 -0.80 -12.41
CA ASP A 6 -17.40 -0.57 -11.51
C ASP A 6 -17.05 0.33 -10.30
N ASP A 7 -15.77 0.66 -10.09
CA ASP A 7 -15.30 1.48 -8.99
C ASP A 7 -15.07 2.93 -9.45
N MET A 8 -15.72 3.88 -8.77
CA MET A 8 -15.61 5.32 -9.07
C MET A 8 -15.07 6.09 -7.86
N LEU A 9 -14.17 7.04 -8.11
CA LEU A 9 -13.65 7.98 -7.12
C LEU A 9 -13.92 9.42 -7.58
N VAL A 10 -14.69 10.14 -6.77
CA VAL A 10 -14.91 11.58 -6.92
C VAL A 10 -14.08 12.29 -5.87
N LYS A 11 -13.21 13.22 -6.30
CA LYS A 11 -12.35 14.03 -5.46
C LYS A 11 -12.44 15.47 -5.92
N SER A 12 -12.36 16.40 -4.98
CA SER A 12 -12.49 17.83 -5.21
C SER A 12 -11.32 18.54 -4.57
N GLU A 13 -10.84 19.63 -5.16
CA GLU A 13 -9.73 20.41 -4.59
C GLU A 13 -10.15 21.16 -3.32
N LYS A 14 -11.42 21.59 -3.25
CA LYS A 14 -11.99 22.28 -2.09
C LYS A 14 -13.24 21.55 -1.62
N GLU A 15 -13.42 21.50 -0.31
CA GLU A 15 -14.57 20.85 0.33
C GLU A 15 -15.91 21.42 -0.15
N GLN A 16 -15.98 22.75 -0.33
CA GLN A 16 -17.16 23.46 -0.80
C GLN A 16 -17.59 23.08 -2.24
N ASP A 17 -16.64 22.62 -3.06
CA ASP A 17 -16.91 22.24 -4.46
C ASP A 17 -17.39 20.78 -4.54
N HIS A 18 -17.20 19.99 -3.48
CA HIS A 18 -17.45 18.54 -3.50
C HIS A 18 -18.91 18.17 -3.69
N ILE A 19 -19.84 18.96 -3.15
CA ILE A 19 -21.28 18.73 -3.37
C ILE A 19 -21.62 18.92 -4.85
N LYS A 20 -21.09 19.97 -5.47
CA LYS A 20 -21.32 20.26 -6.89
C LYS A 20 -20.73 19.18 -7.79
N ASP A 21 -19.51 18.73 -7.51
CA ASP A 21 -18.86 17.65 -8.27
C ASP A 21 -19.64 16.33 -8.16
N LEU A 22 -20.21 16.04 -6.98
CA LEU A 22 -21.07 14.87 -6.78
C LEU A 22 -22.39 14.99 -7.55
N GLU A 23 -23.02 16.16 -7.56
CA GLU A 23 -24.24 16.42 -8.33
C GLU A 23 -23.99 16.19 -9.83
N GLU A 24 -22.92 16.75 -10.40
CA GLU A 24 -22.54 16.52 -11.80
C GLU A 24 -22.29 15.04 -12.09
N CYS A 25 -21.59 14.34 -11.19
CA CYS A 25 -21.34 12.90 -11.30
C CYS A 25 -22.63 12.08 -11.31
N PHE A 26 -23.56 12.35 -10.37
CA PHE A 26 -24.84 11.65 -10.31
C PHE A 26 -25.75 11.98 -11.50
N GLN A 27 -25.69 13.20 -12.03
CA GLN A 27 -26.40 13.58 -13.25
C GLN A 27 -25.94 12.73 -14.44
N ILE A 28 -24.63 12.55 -14.59
CA ILE A 28 -24.04 11.70 -15.64
C ILE A 28 -24.49 10.25 -15.46
N LEU A 29 -24.37 9.69 -14.26
CA LEU A 29 -24.80 8.31 -13.99
C LEU A 29 -26.27 8.09 -14.32
N THR A 30 -27.13 9.04 -13.93
CA THR A 30 -28.56 9.00 -14.24
C THR A 30 -28.82 9.06 -15.74
N THR A 31 -28.10 9.94 -16.46
CA THR A 31 -28.23 10.10 -17.93
C THR A 31 -27.92 8.80 -18.68
N PHE A 32 -26.92 8.06 -18.24
CA PHE A 32 -26.53 6.78 -18.84
C PHE A 32 -27.24 5.56 -18.22
N GLY A 33 -28.20 5.76 -17.33
CA GLY A 33 -28.96 4.67 -16.68
C GLY A 33 -28.12 3.80 -15.74
N MET A 34 -26.96 4.29 -15.29
CA MET A 34 -26.09 3.60 -14.34
C MET A 34 -26.64 3.74 -12.91
N LYS A 35 -26.58 2.65 -12.14
CA LYS A 35 -27.07 2.62 -10.75
C LYS A 35 -25.92 2.33 -9.80
N LEU A 36 -25.82 3.16 -8.75
CA LEU A 36 -24.91 2.92 -7.64
C LEU A 36 -25.55 1.95 -6.64
N ASN A 37 -24.71 1.19 -5.94
CA ASN A 37 -25.13 0.40 -4.78
C ASN A 37 -24.85 1.21 -3.50
N PRO A 38 -25.89 1.77 -2.83
CA PRO A 38 -25.68 2.64 -1.66
C PRO A 38 -24.91 1.96 -0.53
N ALA A 39 -25.05 0.64 -0.37
CA ALA A 39 -24.34 -0.11 0.68
C ALA A 39 -22.83 -0.24 0.43
N LYS A 40 -22.37 0.03 -0.80
CA LYS A 40 -20.95 0.03 -1.18
C LYS A 40 -20.38 1.44 -1.37
N CYS A 41 -21.24 2.46 -1.41
CA CYS A 41 -20.79 3.84 -1.55
C CYS A 41 -20.38 4.43 -0.20
N THR A 42 -19.30 5.19 -0.21
CA THR A 42 -18.84 5.98 0.95
C THR A 42 -18.71 7.43 0.49
N PHE A 43 -19.30 8.36 1.23
CA PHE A 43 -19.35 9.78 0.86
C PHE A 43 -18.85 10.65 2.01
N GLY A 44 -18.33 11.85 1.69
CA GLY A 44 -17.95 12.86 2.69
C GLY A 44 -16.78 12.45 3.60
N VAL A 45 -15.92 11.54 3.14
CA VAL A 45 -14.74 11.10 3.89
C VAL A 45 -13.47 11.76 3.36
N ARG A 46 -12.55 12.12 4.26
CA ARG A 46 -11.22 12.65 3.91
C ARG A 46 -10.25 11.60 3.36
N GLY A 47 -10.66 10.33 3.42
CA GLY A 47 -9.93 9.19 2.88
C GLY A 47 -10.76 7.92 2.94
N GLY A 48 -10.42 6.95 2.08
CA GLY A 48 -11.20 5.73 1.93
C GLY A 48 -10.48 4.66 1.14
N ARG A 49 -11.10 3.48 1.06
CA ARG A 49 -10.59 2.36 0.26
C ARG A 49 -11.04 2.49 -1.19
N PHE A 50 -10.11 2.39 -2.13
CA PHE A 50 -10.40 2.38 -3.57
C PHE A 50 -9.46 1.38 -4.26
N LEU A 51 -9.99 0.45 -5.05
CA LEU A 51 -9.22 -0.61 -5.73
C LEU A 51 -8.27 -1.41 -4.82
N GLY A 52 -8.62 -1.57 -3.54
CA GLY A 52 -7.78 -2.25 -2.54
C GLY A 52 -6.61 -1.42 -1.99
N TYR A 53 -6.55 -0.13 -2.31
CA TYR A 53 -5.63 0.87 -1.76
C TYR A 53 -6.36 1.78 -0.77
N MET A 54 -5.61 2.33 0.18
CA MET A 54 -6.11 3.44 1.00
C MET A 54 -5.74 4.75 0.31
N ILE A 55 -6.69 5.64 0.15
CA ILE A 55 -6.51 6.97 -0.41
C ILE A 55 -6.85 7.99 0.68
N SER A 56 -6.03 9.02 0.82
CA SER A 56 -6.27 10.17 1.70
C SER A 56 -5.94 11.48 0.98
N GLU A 57 -6.17 12.61 1.64
CA GLU A 57 -5.70 13.93 1.22
C GLU A 57 -4.19 13.96 0.88
N ARG A 58 -3.39 13.09 1.53
CA ARG A 58 -1.93 13.04 1.36
C ARG A 58 -1.48 12.17 0.18
N GLY A 59 -2.39 11.40 -0.42
CA GLY A 59 -2.10 10.51 -1.54
C GLY A 59 -2.52 9.06 -1.26
N ILE A 60 -1.70 8.12 -1.71
CA ILE A 60 -1.97 6.68 -1.53
C ILE A 60 -1.25 6.22 -0.26
N GLU A 61 -2.01 5.65 0.65
CA GLU A 61 -1.52 5.13 1.93
C GLU A 61 -1.43 3.61 1.92
N ALA A 62 -0.50 3.09 2.72
CA ALA A 62 -0.42 1.67 2.98
C ALA A 62 -1.67 1.22 3.76
N ASN A 63 -2.25 0.08 3.39
CA ASN A 63 -3.42 -0.46 4.11
C ASN A 63 -3.03 -0.84 5.56
N PRO A 64 -3.64 -0.23 6.59
CA PRO A 64 -3.37 -0.55 7.99
C PRO A 64 -3.55 -2.04 8.33
N GLU A 65 -4.51 -2.73 7.70
CA GLU A 65 -4.73 -4.18 7.90
C GLU A 65 -3.50 -4.99 7.47
N LYS A 66 -2.84 -4.60 6.37
CA LYS A 66 -1.64 -5.27 5.88
C LYS A 66 -0.43 -5.01 6.78
N ILE A 67 -0.33 -3.80 7.33
CA ILE A 67 0.69 -3.44 8.32
C ILE A 67 0.47 -4.23 9.62
N ASN A 68 -0.75 -4.17 10.16
CA ASN A 68 -1.11 -4.88 11.39
C ASN A 68 -0.89 -6.38 11.28
N ALA A 69 -1.21 -6.98 10.12
CA ALA A 69 -0.93 -8.40 9.89
C ALA A 69 0.56 -8.76 10.03
N ILE A 70 1.49 -7.85 9.72
CA ILE A 70 2.94 -8.04 9.95
C ILE A 70 3.29 -7.74 11.42
N MET A 71 2.70 -6.70 12.02
CA MET A 71 2.94 -6.33 13.42
C MET A 71 2.55 -7.45 14.39
N ASP A 72 1.39 -8.08 14.16
CA ASP A 72 0.86 -9.17 14.98
C ASP A 72 1.54 -10.52 14.71
N MET A 73 2.36 -10.60 13.66
CA MET A 73 3.06 -11.83 13.31
C MET A 73 4.15 -12.12 14.33
N SER A 74 4.16 -13.33 14.89
CA SER A 74 5.32 -13.82 15.64
C SER A 74 6.51 -14.06 14.69
N PRO A 75 7.76 -14.07 15.20
CA PRO A 75 8.92 -14.45 14.41
C PRO A 75 8.68 -15.79 13.69
N PRO A 76 8.89 -15.86 12.36
CA PRO A 76 8.71 -17.08 11.58
C PRO A 76 9.48 -18.26 12.17
N LYS A 77 8.80 -19.40 12.32
CA LYS A 77 9.39 -20.66 12.82
C LYS A 77 9.56 -21.72 11.73
N SER A 78 9.20 -21.38 10.49
CA SER A 78 9.29 -22.30 9.36
C SER A 78 9.50 -21.54 8.04
N ILE A 79 10.03 -22.24 7.03
CA ILE A 79 10.18 -21.69 5.66
C ILE A 79 8.83 -21.19 5.14
N ARG A 80 7.73 -21.90 5.43
CA ARG A 80 6.37 -21.48 5.04
C ARG A 80 5.97 -20.14 5.65
N GLU A 81 6.32 -19.91 6.92
CA GLU A 81 6.05 -18.63 7.58
C GLU A 81 6.91 -17.50 7.01
N VAL A 82 8.17 -17.79 6.63
CA VAL A 82 9.03 -16.80 5.94
C VAL A 82 8.47 -16.47 4.55
N GLN A 83 7.96 -17.45 3.80
CA GLN A 83 7.27 -17.21 2.53
C GLN A 83 6.02 -16.33 2.73
N LYS A 84 5.24 -16.59 3.79
CA LYS A 84 4.08 -15.76 4.15
C LYS A 84 4.49 -14.32 4.50
N LEU A 85 5.58 -14.13 5.24
CA LEU A 85 6.15 -12.82 5.52
C LEU A 85 6.59 -12.11 4.23
N ALA A 86 7.33 -12.79 3.36
CA ALA A 86 7.78 -12.26 2.08
C ALA A 86 6.60 -11.84 1.18
N GLY A 87 5.53 -12.64 1.13
CA GLY A 87 4.30 -12.30 0.40
C GLY A 87 3.59 -11.06 0.97
N ARG A 88 3.53 -10.92 2.30
CA ARG A 88 2.97 -9.73 2.98
C ARG A 88 3.81 -8.48 2.71
N LEU A 89 5.13 -8.62 2.74
CA LEU A 89 6.09 -7.56 2.37
C LEU A 89 5.92 -7.13 0.92
N ALA A 90 5.79 -8.08 -0.01
CA ALA A 90 5.60 -7.79 -1.42
C ALA A 90 4.35 -6.91 -1.68
N ALA A 91 3.28 -7.13 -0.92
CA ALA A 91 2.07 -6.30 -0.99
C ALA A 91 2.26 -4.86 -0.48
N LEU A 92 3.34 -4.60 0.27
CA LEU A 92 3.72 -3.30 0.82
C LEU A 92 4.97 -2.70 0.15
N ASN A 93 5.64 -3.41 -0.78
CA ASN A 93 6.92 -2.99 -1.36
C ASN A 93 6.94 -1.57 -1.91
N ARG A 94 5.83 -1.10 -2.47
CA ARG A 94 5.69 0.27 -3.00
C ARG A 94 5.81 1.36 -1.93
N PHE A 95 5.49 1.04 -0.67
CA PHE A 95 5.52 1.94 0.49
C PHE A 95 6.79 1.77 1.35
N ILE A 96 7.65 0.80 1.02
CA ILE A 96 8.86 0.51 1.77
C ILE A 96 10.06 0.96 0.93
N SER A 97 10.69 2.05 1.34
CA SER A 97 11.96 2.50 0.74
C SER A 97 13.01 1.41 0.89
N ARG A 98 13.74 1.13 -0.21
CA ARG A 98 14.76 0.06 -0.25
C ARG A 98 14.21 -1.30 0.21
N SER A 99 12.98 -1.61 -0.18
CA SER A 99 12.30 -2.87 0.19
C SER A 99 13.10 -4.13 -0.15
N ALA A 100 13.83 -4.12 -1.27
CA ALA A 100 14.73 -5.21 -1.64
C ALA A 100 15.79 -5.46 -0.56
N ASP A 101 16.47 -4.41 -0.09
CA ASP A 101 17.51 -4.50 0.94
C ASP A 101 16.95 -5.04 2.26
N LYS A 102 15.80 -4.50 2.67
CA LYS A 102 15.12 -4.93 3.90
C LYS A 102 14.56 -6.35 3.78
N GLY A 103 14.32 -6.82 2.56
CA GLY A 103 13.90 -8.17 2.25
C GLY A 103 15.05 -9.19 2.17
N LEU A 104 16.30 -8.74 1.92
CA LEU A 104 17.46 -9.61 1.70
C LEU A 104 17.66 -10.67 2.81
N PRO A 105 17.53 -10.35 4.12
CA PRO A 105 17.69 -11.34 5.17
C PRO A 105 16.68 -12.50 5.05
N PHE A 106 15.43 -12.20 4.68
CA PHE A 106 14.39 -13.21 4.48
C PHE A 106 14.64 -14.03 3.21
N PHE A 107 15.09 -13.41 2.13
CA PHE A 107 15.43 -14.13 0.89
C PHE A 107 16.63 -15.06 1.07
N LYS A 108 17.62 -14.70 1.90
CA LYS A 108 18.74 -15.58 2.25
C LYS A 108 18.27 -16.83 2.99
N ILE A 109 17.34 -16.68 3.94
CA ILE A 109 16.72 -17.81 4.65
C ILE A 109 15.94 -18.71 3.68
N LEU A 110 15.22 -18.12 2.71
CA LEU A 110 14.49 -18.88 1.68
C LEU A 110 15.40 -19.64 0.70
N ARG A 111 16.62 -19.13 0.42
CA ARG A 111 17.61 -19.81 -0.45
C ARG A 111 18.41 -20.89 0.28
N GLY A 112 18.42 -20.92 1.62
CA GLY A 112 19.31 -21.76 2.44
C GLY A 112 19.05 -23.27 2.43
N GLY A 113 18.00 -23.78 1.77
CA GLY A 113 17.73 -25.21 1.67
C GLY A 113 17.25 -25.88 2.97
N ALA A 114 17.29 -27.22 3.02
CA ALA A 114 16.46 -28.12 3.85
C ALA A 114 16.53 -27.98 5.39
N LYS A 115 17.42 -27.16 5.95
CA LYS A 115 17.44 -26.87 7.40
C LYS A 115 17.08 -25.40 7.61
N PHE A 116 15.83 -25.18 8.01
CA PHE A 116 15.37 -23.87 8.45
C PHE A 116 16.07 -23.49 9.76
N GLU A 117 16.77 -22.37 9.76
CA GLU A 117 17.33 -21.76 10.97
C GLU A 117 16.98 -20.28 10.98
N TRP A 118 16.21 -19.88 12.00
CA TRP A 118 15.92 -18.48 12.24
C TRP A 118 17.14 -17.84 12.93
N SER A 119 17.97 -17.19 12.13
CA SER A 119 19.21 -16.57 12.61
C SER A 119 18.95 -15.27 13.37
N THR A 120 19.92 -14.85 14.19
CA THR A 120 19.92 -13.54 14.86
C THR A 120 19.72 -12.39 13.85
N ASN A 121 20.40 -12.46 12.70
CA ASN A 121 20.25 -11.48 11.62
C ASN A 121 18.81 -11.44 11.06
N GLY A 122 18.13 -12.59 11.00
CA GLY A 122 16.72 -12.67 10.59
C GLY A 122 15.78 -12.02 11.61
N GLN A 123 16.06 -12.19 12.90
CA GLN A 123 15.32 -11.56 13.99
C GLN A 123 15.50 -10.04 14.00
N GLU A 124 16.75 -9.57 13.93
CA GLU A 124 17.07 -8.13 13.88
C GLU A 124 16.38 -7.46 12.69
N ALA A 125 16.47 -8.05 11.50
CA ALA A 125 15.80 -7.55 10.32
C ALA A 125 14.26 -7.51 10.45
N PHE A 126 13.68 -8.51 11.12
CA PHE A 126 12.23 -8.54 11.38
C PHE A 126 11.79 -7.45 12.36
N ASP A 127 12.57 -7.20 13.41
CA ASP A 127 12.28 -6.15 14.39
C ASP A 127 12.49 -4.74 13.80
N GLU A 128 13.54 -4.54 13.00
CA GLU A 128 13.74 -3.30 12.24
C GLU A 128 12.62 -3.04 11.24
N LEU A 129 12.18 -4.09 10.53
CA LEU A 129 11.05 -4.00 9.62
C LEU A 129 9.79 -3.54 10.36
N LYS A 130 9.47 -4.15 11.50
CA LYS A 130 8.31 -3.75 12.31
C LYS A 130 8.42 -2.29 12.77
N LYS A 131 9.57 -1.87 13.29
CA LYS A 131 9.81 -0.47 13.68
C LYS A 131 9.59 0.49 12.51
N TYR A 132 10.08 0.13 11.32
CA TYR A 132 9.91 0.94 10.13
C TYR A 132 8.44 1.04 9.68
N LEU A 133 7.68 -0.06 9.76
CA LEU A 133 6.26 -0.08 9.39
C LEU A 133 5.36 0.68 10.36
N VAL A 134 5.79 0.90 11.61
CA VAL A 134 5.10 1.78 12.58
C VAL A 134 5.30 3.26 12.26
N SER A 135 6.36 3.61 11.52
CA SER A 135 6.64 4.96 11.03
C SER A 135 6.62 4.99 9.50
N PRO A 136 5.51 4.61 8.83
CA PRO A 136 5.49 4.45 7.39
C PRO A 136 5.71 5.80 6.71
N PRO A 137 6.64 5.90 5.74
CA PRO A 137 6.69 7.07 4.87
C PRO A 137 5.43 7.09 3.99
N LEU A 138 4.84 8.27 3.89
CA LEU A 138 3.69 8.52 3.03
C LEU A 138 4.16 8.58 1.57
N LEU A 139 3.47 7.90 0.66
CA LEU A 139 3.64 8.14 -0.77
C LEU A 139 2.79 9.35 -1.15
N THR A 140 3.45 10.49 -1.28
CA THR A 140 2.80 11.70 -1.78
C THR A 140 2.52 11.54 -3.27
N LYS A 141 1.35 12.02 -3.71
CA LYS A 141 1.06 12.14 -5.14
C LYS A 141 1.99 13.19 -5.74
N PRO A 142 2.70 12.91 -6.85
CA PRO A 142 3.47 13.95 -7.53
C PRO A 142 2.56 15.05 -8.07
N GLU A 143 2.98 16.30 -7.92
CA GLU A 143 2.23 17.45 -8.44
C GLU A 143 2.50 17.66 -9.93
N THR A 144 1.49 18.13 -10.67
CA THR A 144 1.64 18.42 -12.10
C THR A 144 2.63 19.57 -12.29
N GLY A 145 3.81 19.28 -12.85
CA GLY A 145 4.91 20.25 -13.01
C GLY A 145 6.07 20.04 -12.03
N GLU A 146 5.95 19.09 -11.11
CA GLU A 146 7.04 18.69 -10.21
C GLU A 146 8.11 17.88 -10.97
N THR A 147 9.38 18.23 -10.80
CA THR A 147 10.48 17.47 -11.37
C THR A 147 10.61 16.15 -10.62
N LEU A 148 10.23 15.05 -11.28
CA LEU A 148 10.39 13.71 -10.73
C LEU A 148 11.86 13.29 -10.76
N TYR A 149 12.42 13.00 -9.59
CA TYR A 149 13.77 12.44 -9.47
C TYR A 149 13.71 10.92 -9.39
N LEU A 150 14.17 10.24 -10.44
CA LEU A 150 14.39 8.80 -10.41
C LEU A 150 15.81 8.54 -9.87
N SER A 151 15.91 8.08 -8.63
CA SER A 151 17.17 7.57 -8.08
C SER A 151 17.18 6.04 -8.19
N SER A 152 18.05 5.52 -9.04
CA SER A 152 18.33 4.08 -9.16
C SER A 152 19.66 3.79 -8.48
N ASP A 153 19.61 3.23 -7.26
CA ASP A 153 20.79 2.62 -6.64
C ASP A 153 21.05 1.27 -7.33
N LEU A 154 21.97 1.23 -8.30
CA LEU A 154 22.52 -0.01 -8.83
C LEU A 154 23.53 -0.55 -7.82
N ARG A 155 23.22 -1.68 -7.18
CA ARG A 155 24.25 -2.51 -6.54
C ARG A 155 24.54 -3.68 -7.45
N GLU A 156 25.82 -3.84 -7.77
CA GLU A 156 26.34 -5.00 -8.46
C GLU A 156 25.88 -6.27 -7.73
N CYS A 157 25.11 -7.10 -8.44
CA CYS A 157 24.90 -8.48 -8.03
C CYS A 157 26.23 -9.19 -8.26
N GLY A 158 27.00 -9.40 -7.19
CA GLY A 158 28.11 -10.35 -7.16
C GLY A 158 27.63 -11.80 -7.24
#